data_AF-A0A965U043-F1
#
_entry.id   AF-A0A965U043-F1
#
_cell.length_a   1.000
_cell.length_b   1.000
_cell.length_c   1.000
_cell.angle_alpha   90.00
_cell.angle_beta   90.00
_cell.angle_gamma   90.00
#
_symmetry.space_group_name_H-M   'P 1'
#
loop_
_entity.id
_entity.type
_entity.pdbx_description
1 polymer ?
#
loop_
_entity_poly.entity_id
_entity_poly.type
_entity_poly.pdbx_seq_one_letter_code
_entity_poly.pdbx_strand_id
1 'polypeptide(L)'
;AMLTGQTGINPMEIFGILVLLAIQLVTNVSIVQAFSIAAVTAIACGLSGDLMNDAKSGYLLKTNPTTQIVAEGIGGVIGAVVSVIALLVLKESFGGFGTEALPAPQARAVSAMVGGLSHIPAFTIGLIIGIALYLLRLPSATLGLGVYLPFSISSIMGVGSLLFILASRFVPLKKRGDLKEKVNLLASGFLGGEGITGVVLAIIFMLS
;
A
#
# COMPACT_ATOMS: atom_id res chain seq x y z
N ALA A 1 -13.53 2.61 -3.96
CA ALA A 1 -13.59 3.01 -5.38
C ALA A 1 -12.70 4.22 -5.71
N MET A 2 -12.92 5.42 -5.12
CA MET A 2 -12.15 6.62 -5.49
C MET A 2 -10.66 6.55 -5.10
N LEU A 3 -10.34 6.05 -3.90
CA LEU A 3 -8.95 5.92 -3.43
C LEU A 3 -8.14 4.92 -4.27
N THR A 4 -8.67 3.72 -4.49
CA THR A 4 -8.07 2.71 -5.38
C THR A 4 -7.97 3.23 -6.82
N GLY A 5 -8.96 3.98 -7.30
CA GLY A 5 -8.94 4.58 -8.64
C GLY A 5 -7.93 5.72 -8.82
N GLN A 6 -7.59 6.45 -7.75
CA GLN A 6 -6.62 7.55 -7.79
C GLN A 6 -5.18 7.08 -7.55
N THR A 7 -4.99 6.09 -6.68
CA THR A 7 -3.65 5.64 -6.25
C THR A 7 -3.23 4.32 -6.89
N GLY A 8 -4.17 3.54 -7.43
CA GLY A 8 -3.91 2.17 -7.86
C GLY A 8 -3.63 1.21 -6.70
N ILE A 9 -3.78 1.67 -5.45
CA ILE A 9 -3.46 0.92 -4.23
C ILE A 9 -4.74 0.81 -3.39
N ASN A 10 -4.98 -0.37 -2.82
CA ASN A 10 -6.05 -0.55 -1.86
C ASN A 10 -5.69 0.11 -0.53
N PRO A 11 -6.50 1.05 -0.01
CA PRO A 11 -6.21 1.80 1.21
C PRO A 11 -6.48 0.97 2.49
N MET A 12 -6.09 -0.30 2.49
CA MET A 12 -6.35 -1.27 3.56
C MET A 12 -5.82 -0.80 4.91
N GLU A 13 -4.62 -0.20 4.94
CA GLU A 13 -3.97 0.31 6.15
C GLU A 13 -4.75 1.48 6.77
N ILE A 14 -5.19 2.42 5.94
CA ILE A 14 -5.94 3.60 6.39
C ILE A 14 -7.27 3.18 7.01
N PHE A 15 -7.97 2.24 6.40
CA PHE A 15 -9.21 1.69 6.95
C PHE A 15 -8.98 0.97 8.28
N GLY A 16 -7.93 0.16 8.39
CA GLY A 16 -7.55 -0.50 9.65
C GLY A 16 -7.28 0.50 10.78
N ILE A 17 -6.53 1.56 10.49
CA ILE A 17 -6.23 2.64 11.46
C ILE A 17 -7.50 3.40 11.85
N LEU A 18 -8.37 3.75 10.91
CA LEU A 18 -9.60 4.49 11.21
C LEU A 18 -10.55 3.70 12.12
N VAL A 19 -10.75 2.41 11.83
CA VAL A 19 -11.58 1.54 12.67
C VAL A 19 -10.95 1.36 14.05
N LEU A 20 -9.64 1.18 14.11
CA LEU A 20 -8.91 1.12 15.38
C LEU A 20 -9.15 2.38 16.23
N LEU A 21 -8.93 3.58 15.65
CA LEU A 21 -9.11 4.84 16.35
C LEU A 21 -10.56 5.03 16.81
N ALA A 22 -11.54 4.65 15.98
CA ALA A 22 -12.95 4.71 16.36
C ALA A 22 -13.28 3.83 17.56
N ILE A 23 -12.70 2.62 17.63
CA ILE A 23 -12.88 1.72 18.78
C ILE A 23 -12.19 2.26 20.03
N GLN A 24 -10.97 2.78 19.92
CA GLN A 24 -10.25 3.38 21.05
C GLN A 24 -10.99 4.59 21.67
N LEU A 25 -11.83 5.29 20.91
CA LEU A 25 -12.65 6.38 21.45
C LEU A 25 -13.78 5.90 22.37
N VAL A 26 -14.21 4.64 22.22
CA VAL A 26 -15.34 4.06 22.98
C VAL A 26 -14.85 3.10 24.05
N THR A 27 -13.73 2.41 23.83
CA THR A 27 -13.21 1.37 24.72
C THR A 27 -11.70 1.50 24.95
N ASN A 28 -11.27 1.26 26.19
CA ASN A 28 -9.85 1.11 26.50
C ASN A 28 -9.41 -0.31 26.14
N VAL A 29 -8.79 -0.44 24.96
CA VAL A 29 -8.24 -1.72 24.47
C VAL A 29 -6.75 -1.81 24.78
N SER A 30 -6.28 -3.03 25.08
CA SER A 30 -4.83 -3.25 25.20
C SER A 30 -4.14 -3.11 23.84
N ILE A 31 -2.83 -2.85 23.84
CA ILE A 31 -2.02 -2.72 22.59
C ILE A 31 -2.19 -3.97 21.69
N VAL A 32 -2.24 -5.16 22.29
CA VAL A 32 -2.42 -6.42 21.54
C VAL A 32 -3.80 -6.46 20.89
N GLN A 33 -4.86 -6.11 21.63
CA GLN A 33 -6.23 -6.07 21.10
C GLN A 33 -6.37 -5.01 19.99
N ALA A 34 -5.82 -3.82 20.21
CA ALA A 34 -5.76 -2.74 19.23
C ALA A 34 -5.10 -3.20 17.92
N PHE A 35 -3.93 -3.84 18.03
CA PHE A 35 -3.21 -4.33 16.87
C PHE A 35 -3.98 -5.45 16.13
N SER A 36 -4.59 -6.38 16.86
CA SER A 36 -5.41 -7.44 16.27
C SER A 36 -6.63 -6.89 15.52
N ILE A 37 -7.31 -5.88 16.07
CA ILE A 37 -8.46 -5.24 15.43
C ILE A 37 -8.04 -4.56 14.13
N ALA A 38 -6.96 -3.77 14.17
CA ALA A 38 -6.42 -3.10 12.99
C ALA A 38 -6.00 -4.10 11.92
N ALA A 39 -5.31 -5.18 12.30
CA ALA A 39 -4.86 -6.23 11.40
C ALA A 39 -6.04 -6.94 10.72
N VAL A 40 -7.03 -7.42 11.49
CA VAL A 40 -8.20 -8.12 10.93
C VAL A 40 -8.99 -7.21 10.00
N THR A 41 -9.18 -5.95 10.38
CA THR A 41 -9.90 -4.98 9.55
C THR A 41 -9.14 -4.67 8.27
N ALA A 42 -7.83 -4.40 8.35
CA ALA A 42 -7.01 -4.13 7.18
C ALA A 42 -7.01 -5.33 6.21
N ILE A 43 -6.84 -6.55 6.71
CA ILE A 43 -6.86 -7.78 5.91
C ILE A 43 -8.23 -7.97 5.25
N ALA A 44 -9.33 -7.82 6.02
CA ALA A 44 -10.68 -7.98 5.49
C ALA A 44 -11.00 -6.95 4.39
N CYS A 45 -10.65 -5.67 4.61
CA CYS A 45 -10.83 -4.61 3.63
C CYS A 45 -9.94 -4.80 2.39
N GLY A 46 -8.69 -5.24 2.59
CA GLY A 46 -7.73 -5.51 1.52
C GLY A 46 -8.21 -6.64 0.62
N LEU A 47 -8.44 -7.82 1.18
CA LEU A 47 -8.94 -9.00 0.45
C LEU A 47 -10.27 -8.73 -0.25
N SER A 48 -11.20 -8.05 0.42
CA SER A 48 -12.48 -7.69 -0.21
C SER A 48 -12.27 -6.74 -1.40
N GLY A 49 -11.35 -5.78 -1.26
CA GLY A 49 -11.02 -4.85 -2.34
C GLY A 49 -10.36 -5.54 -3.54
N ASP A 50 -9.42 -6.45 -3.29
CA ASP A 50 -8.76 -7.25 -4.31
C ASP A 50 -9.77 -8.14 -5.04
N LEU A 51 -10.55 -8.93 -4.29
CA LEU A 51 -11.62 -9.79 -4.83
C LEU A 51 -12.60 -9.00 -5.70
N MET A 52 -12.99 -7.78 -5.33
CA MET A 52 -13.87 -6.94 -6.14
C MET A 52 -13.22 -6.48 -7.45
N ASN A 53 -11.94 -6.14 -7.44
CA ASN A 53 -11.20 -5.75 -8.64
C ASN A 53 -10.96 -6.94 -9.57
N ASP A 54 -10.63 -8.09 -8.98
CA ASP A 54 -10.40 -9.32 -9.70
C ASP A 54 -11.71 -9.83 -10.27
N ALA A 55 -12.81 -9.83 -9.51
CA ALA A 55 -14.14 -10.23 -10.02
C ALA A 55 -14.59 -9.33 -11.18
N LYS A 56 -14.29 -8.02 -11.13
CA LYS A 56 -14.56 -7.11 -12.25
C LYS A 56 -13.72 -7.48 -13.48
N SER A 57 -12.44 -7.77 -13.29
CA SER A 57 -11.53 -8.17 -14.37
C SER A 57 -11.94 -9.52 -14.97
N GLY A 58 -12.28 -10.49 -14.13
CA GLY A 58 -12.81 -11.79 -14.51
C GLY A 58 -14.12 -11.69 -15.28
N TYR A 59 -15.03 -10.82 -14.86
CA TYR A 59 -16.26 -10.53 -15.61
C TYR A 59 -15.97 -9.98 -17.02
N LEU A 60 -15.03 -9.03 -17.15
CA LEU A 60 -14.62 -8.46 -18.44
C LEU A 60 -13.95 -9.51 -19.35
N LEU A 61 -13.16 -10.42 -18.76
CA LEU A 61 -12.47 -11.52 -19.46
C LEU A 61 -13.35 -12.76 -19.66
N LYS A 62 -14.60 -12.75 -19.17
CA LYS A 62 -15.55 -13.87 -19.20
C LYS A 62 -15.04 -15.14 -18.50
N THR A 63 -14.28 -14.95 -17.42
CA THR A 63 -13.78 -16.04 -16.57
C THR A 63 -14.93 -16.69 -15.79
N ASN A 64 -14.82 -18.00 -15.51
CA ASN A 64 -15.76 -18.70 -14.66
C ASN A 64 -15.62 -18.24 -13.19
N PRO A 65 -16.68 -17.69 -12.56
CA PRO A 65 -16.60 -17.12 -11.22
C PRO A 65 -16.27 -18.15 -10.14
N THR A 66 -16.72 -19.40 -10.30
CA THR A 66 -16.46 -20.47 -9.32
C THR A 66 -14.98 -20.84 -9.30
N THR A 67 -14.37 -20.95 -10.48
CA THR A 67 -12.93 -21.22 -10.61
C THR A 67 -12.11 -20.06 -10.07
N GLN A 68 -12.56 -18.82 -10.28
CA GLN A 68 -11.89 -17.63 -9.80
C GLN A 68 -11.83 -17.57 -8.27
N ILE A 69 -12.96 -17.77 -7.58
CA ILE A 69 -13.00 -17.76 -6.11
C ILE A 69 -12.11 -18.86 -5.52
N VAL A 70 -12.10 -20.05 -6.12
CA VAL A 70 -11.23 -21.15 -5.66
C VAL A 70 -9.76 -20.81 -5.87
N ALA A 71 -9.41 -20.25 -7.03
CA ALA A 71 -8.04 -19.85 -7.34
C ALA A 71 -7.55 -18.73 -6.41
N GLU A 72 -8.36 -17.71 -6.15
CA GLU A 72 -8.06 -16.63 -5.21
C GLU A 72 -7.96 -17.13 -3.77
N GLY A 73 -8.83 -18.05 -3.36
CA GLY A 73 -8.77 -18.68 -2.03
C GLY A 73 -7.49 -19.48 -1.81
N ILE A 74 -7.14 -20.35 -2.76
CA ILE A 74 -5.89 -21.14 -2.70
C ILE A 74 -4.66 -20.22 -2.79
N GLY A 75 -4.68 -19.27 -3.72
CA GLY A 75 -3.61 -18.30 -3.91
C GLY A 75 -3.40 -17.41 -2.69
N GLY A 76 -4.47 -17.00 -2.01
CA GLY A 76 -4.43 -16.22 -0.78
C GLY A 76 -3.78 -17.00 0.37
N VAL A 77 -4.13 -18.29 0.55
CA VAL A 77 -3.52 -19.13 1.59
C VAL A 77 -2.03 -19.37 1.31
N ILE A 78 -1.68 -19.75 0.08
CA ILE A 78 -0.28 -19.98 -0.31
C ILE A 78 0.51 -18.67 -0.19
N GLY A 79 -0.05 -17.56 -0.68
CA GLY A 79 0.54 -16.23 -0.62
C GLY A 79 0.79 -15.77 0.81
N ALA A 80 -0.14 -16.01 1.73
CA ALA A 80 0.04 -15.70 3.15
C ALA A 80 1.23 -16.47 3.76
N VAL A 81 1.34 -17.78 3.49
CA VAL A 81 2.44 -18.61 3.98
C VAL A 81 3.78 -18.14 3.41
N VAL A 82 3.86 -17.98 2.08
CA VAL A 82 5.09 -17.56 1.39
C VAL A 82 5.53 -16.16 1.84
N SER A 83 4.58 -15.23 2.00
CA SER A 83 4.88 -13.85 2.44
C SER A 83 5.43 -13.81 3.85
N VAL A 84 4.89 -14.62 4.78
CA VAL A 84 5.40 -14.73 6.15
C VAL A 84 6.82 -15.30 6.15
N ILE A 85 7.09 -16.34 5.36
CA ILE A 85 8.44 -16.91 5.23
C ILE A 85 9.41 -15.86 4.70
N ALA A 86 9.07 -15.16 3.62
CA ALA A 86 9.91 -14.12 3.04
C ALA A 86 10.19 -12.99 4.06
N LEU A 87 9.18 -12.59 4.83
CA LEU A 87 9.32 -11.59 5.89
C LEU A 87 10.30 -12.05 6.97
N LEU A 88 10.20 -13.31 7.44
CA LEU A 88 11.10 -13.85 8.45
C LEU A 88 12.55 -13.94 7.94
N VAL A 89 12.74 -14.38 6.70
CA VAL A 89 14.07 -14.42 6.07
C VAL A 89 14.66 -13.01 5.99
N LEU A 90 13.91 -12.02 5.50
CA LEU A 90 14.38 -10.63 5.45
C LEU A 90 14.74 -10.09 6.85
N LYS A 91 13.92 -10.40 7.86
CA LYS A 91 14.19 -10.00 9.24
C LYS A 91 15.52 -10.57 9.74
N GLU A 92 15.79 -11.84 9.48
CA GLU A 92 16.98 -12.54 9.95
C GLU A 92 18.23 -12.07 9.22
N SER A 93 18.16 -11.93 7.89
CA SER A 93 19.31 -11.49 7.06
C SER A 93 19.71 -10.03 7.31
N PHE A 94 18.77 -9.14 7.62
CA PHE A 94 19.03 -7.69 7.75
C PHE A 94 18.90 -7.16 9.19
N GLY A 95 18.77 -8.06 10.18
CA GLY A 95 18.76 -7.69 11.61
C GLY A 95 17.50 -6.98 12.10
N GLY A 96 16.41 -6.99 11.32
CA GLY A 96 15.10 -6.45 11.69
C GLY A 96 14.56 -5.34 10.79
N PHE A 97 13.34 -4.90 11.07
CA PHE A 97 12.62 -3.86 10.31
C PHE A 97 12.80 -2.48 10.91
N GLY A 98 12.80 -1.46 10.06
CA GLY A 98 12.97 -0.07 10.46
C GLY A 98 14.43 0.39 10.52
N THR A 99 15.37 -0.40 10.03
CA THR A 99 16.76 0.05 9.83
C THR A 99 16.86 0.92 8.57
N GLU A 100 18.01 1.55 8.31
CA GLU A 100 18.26 2.23 7.03
C GLU A 100 18.24 1.26 5.84
N ALA A 101 18.63 0.00 6.08
CA ALA A 101 18.60 -1.06 5.07
C ALA A 101 17.18 -1.57 4.77
N LEU A 102 16.31 -1.65 5.79
CA LEU A 102 14.91 -2.04 5.65
C LEU A 102 13.96 -0.98 6.25
N PRO A 103 13.80 0.18 5.59
CA PRO A 103 12.86 1.18 6.03
C PRO A 103 11.43 0.66 5.88
N ALA A 104 10.71 0.55 6.99
CA ALA A 104 9.30 0.14 7.02
C ALA A 104 8.39 1.33 7.44
N PRO A 105 8.23 2.36 6.58
CA PRO A 105 7.41 3.51 6.93
C PRO A 105 5.98 3.08 7.25
N GLN A 106 5.38 2.19 6.46
CA GLN A 106 4.02 1.63 6.63
C GLN A 106 3.80 1.11 8.04
N ALA A 107 4.69 0.20 8.48
CA ALA A 107 4.63 -0.38 9.82
C ALA A 107 4.77 0.68 10.92
N ARG A 108 5.59 1.73 10.70
CA ARG A 108 5.75 2.84 11.65
C ARG A 108 4.51 3.71 11.79
N ALA A 109 3.77 3.96 10.71
CA ALA A 109 2.51 4.70 10.83
C ALA A 109 1.50 3.91 11.66
N VAL A 110 1.34 2.62 11.33
CA VAL A 110 0.38 1.76 12.03
C VAL A 110 0.76 1.67 13.51
N SER A 111 2.04 1.43 13.84
CA SER A 111 2.48 1.32 15.23
C SER A 111 2.32 2.64 16.01
N ALA A 112 2.59 3.78 15.38
CA ALA A 112 2.39 5.09 16.00
C ALA A 112 0.92 5.35 16.35
N MET A 113 -0.02 4.89 15.51
CA MET A 113 -1.46 5.07 15.74
C MET A 113 -2.02 4.06 16.75
N VAL A 114 -1.41 2.88 16.88
CA VAL A 114 -1.81 1.86 17.88
C VAL A 114 -1.58 2.35 19.30
N GLY A 115 -0.53 3.12 19.54
CA GLY A 115 -0.28 3.79 20.83
C GLY A 115 -1.23 4.97 21.13
N GLY A 116 -2.18 5.25 20.23
CA GLY A 116 -3.10 6.38 20.32
C GLY A 116 -2.58 7.64 19.63
N LEU A 117 -3.43 8.67 19.55
CA LEU A 117 -3.07 9.94 18.93
C LEU A 117 -2.11 10.73 19.82
N SER A 118 -0.84 10.77 19.44
CA SER A 118 0.21 11.50 20.15
C SER A 118 -0.01 13.02 20.16
N HIS A 119 -0.63 13.58 19.11
CA HIS A 119 -0.89 15.02 19.01
C HIS A 119 -2.25 15.33 18.36
N ILE A 120 -3.31 15.31 19.18
CA ILE A 120 -4.71 15.51 18.73
C ILE A 120 -4.89 16.79 17.88
N PRO A 121 -4.35 17.97 18.26
CA PRO A 121 -4.52 19.17 17.43
C PRO A 121 -3.95 19.02 16.02
N ALA A 122 -2.82 18.31 15.88
CA ALA A 122 -2.19 18.11 14.58
C ALA A 122 -3.02 17.15 13.71
N PHE A 123 -3.57 16.10 14.32
CA PHE A 123 -4.52 15.20 13.67
C PHE A 123 -5.77 15.95 13.20
N THR A 124 -6.35 16.80 14.04
CA THR A 124 -7.54 17.59 13.69
C THR A 124 -7.27 18.58 12.55
N ILE A 125 -6.13 19.28 12.59
CA ILE A 125 -5.73 20.17 11.48
C ILE A 125 -5.53 19.37 10.19
N GLY A 126 -4.84 18.23 10.26
CA GLY A 126 -4.65 17.33 9.12
C GLY A 126 -5.97 16.83 8.55
N LEU A 127 -6.94 16.47 9.40
CA LEU A 127 -8.29 16.06 9.01
C LEU A 127 -9.02 17.20 8.28
N ILE A 128 -8.99 18.42 8.83
CA ILE A 128 -9.62 19.60 8.21
C ILE A 128 -9.00 19.90 6.84
N ILE A 129 -7.67 19.88 6.74
CA ILE A 129 -6.96 20.06 5.46
C ILE A 129 -7.35 18.95 4.48
N GLY A 130 -7.38 17.70 4.92
CA GLY A 130 -7.78 16.56 4.09
C GLY A 130 -9.20 16.70 3.54
N ILE A 131 -10.16 17.13 4.38
CA ILE A 131 -11.54 17.42 3.98
C ILE A 131 -11.59 18.59 2.99
N ALA A 132 -10.86 19.69 3.25
CA ALA A 132 -10.81 20.83 2.35
C ALA A 132 -10.26 20.43 0.97
N LEU A 133 -9.17 19.66 0.93
CA LEU A 133 -8.60 19.13 -0.32
C LEU A 133 -9.58 18.22 -1.05
N TYR A 134 -10.32 17.37 -0.32
CA TYR A 134 -11.35 16.52 -0.89
C TYR A 134 -12.49 17.33 -1.52
N LEU A 135 -12.98 18.38 -0.84
CA LEU A 135 -14.01 19.28 -1.36
C LEU A 135 -13.55 20.04 -2.60
N LEU A 136 -12.27 20.41 -2.66
CA LEU A 136 -11.63 21.01 -3.83
C LEU A 136 -11.35 20.01 -4.97
N ARG A 137 -11.74 18.73 -4.81
CA ARG A 137 -11.47 17.63 -5.75
C ARG A 137 -9.97 17.44 -6.06
N LEU A 138 -9.11 17.81 -5.13
CA LEU A 138 -7.68 17.55 -5.21
C LEU A 138 -7.39 16.13 -4.70
N PRO A 139 -6.34 15.45 -5.20
CA PRO A 139 -6.00 14.10 -4.80
C PRO A 139 -5.35 14.08 -3.40
N SER A 140 -6.17 14.28 -2.37
CA SER A 140 -5.75 14.39 -0.97
C SER A 140 -4.98 13.17 -0.48
N ALA A 141 -5.38 11.97 -0.90
CA ALA A 141 -4.69 10.73 -0.54
C ALA A 141 -3.28 10.63 -1.14
N THR A 142 -3.13 10.99 -2.42
CA THR A 142 -1.81 11.00 -3.08
C THR A 142 -0.87 12.00 -2.43
N LEU A 143 -1.39 13.19 -2.05
CA LEU A 143 -0.62 14.20 -1.33
C LEU A 143 -0.22 13.72 0.07
N GLY A 144 -1.14 13.10 0.80
CA GLY A 144 -0.86 12.53 2.12
C GLY A 144 0.23 11.45 2.07
N LEU A 145 0.18 10.55 1.09
CA LEU A 145 1.23 9.54 0.88
C LEU A 145 2.59 10.18 0.62
N GLY A 146 2.64 11.26 -0.17
CA GLY A 146 3.90 11.97 -0.47
C GLY A 146 4.54 12.63 0.76
N VAL A 147 3.74 13.17 1.69
CA VAL A 147 4.22 13.76 2.95
C VAL A 147 4.66 12.68 3.95
N TYR A 148 3.99 11.53 3.90
CA TYR A 148 4.21 10.42 4.79
C TYR A 148 5.49 9.62 4.51
N LEU A 149 5.87 9.50 3.23
CA LEU A 149 7.02 8.73 2.81
C LEU A 149 8.37 9.43 3.14
N PRO A 150 9.44 8.66 3.42
CA PRO A 150 10.78 9.20 3.57
C PRO A 150 11.19 10.05 2.36
N PHE A 151 11.92 11.14 2.61
CA PHE A 151 12.33 12.08 1.56
C PHE A 151 13.05 11.40 0.39
N SER A 152 13.87 10.39 0.65
CA SER A 152 14.55 9.61 -0.40
C SER A 152 13.55 8.93 -1.35
N ILE A 153 12.46 8.37 -0.82
CA ILE A 153 11.43 7.71 -1.64
C ILE A 153 10.59 8.78 -2.37
N SER A 154 10.15 9.81 -1.65
CA SER A 154 9.34 10.89 -2.23
C SER A 154 10.06 11.67 -3.33
N SER A 155 11.37 11.90 -3.18
CA SER A 155 12.18 12.59 -4.19
C SER A 155 12.36 11.76 -5.46
N ILE A 156 12.66 10.46 -5.35
CA ILE A 156 12.73 9.54 -6.49
C ILE A 156 11.39 9.51 -7.25
N MET A 157 10.28 9.39 -6.52
CA MET A 157 8.94 9.41 -7.11
C MET A 157 8.64 10.75 -7.80
N GLY A 158 9.06 11.87 -7.19
CA GLY A 158 8.95 13.21 -7.77
C GLY A 158 9.75 13.37 -9.07
N VAL A 159 11.00 12.89 -9.10
CA VAL A 159 11.84 12.89 -10.30
C VAL A 159 11.21 12.03 -11.40
N GLY A 160 10.73 10.83 -11.08
CA GLY A 160 10.04 9.96 -12.04
C GLY A 160 8.79 10.62 -12.63
N SER A 161 7.99 11.30 -11.80
CA SER A 161 6.82 12.05 -12.26
C SER A 161 7.21 13.23 -13.16
N LEU A 162 8.26 13.97 -12.82
CA LEU A 162 8.78 15.08 -13.62
C LEU A 162 9.27 14.60 -15.00
N LEU A 163 10.04 13.51 -15.04
CA LEU A 163 10.50 12.88 -16.27
C LEU A 163 9.32 12.43 -17.15
N PHE A 164 8.29 11.84 -16.55
CA PHE A 164 7.07 11.48 -17.27
C PHE A 164 6.37 12.70 -17.87
N ILE A 165 6.23 13.79 -17.10
CA ILE A 165 5.62 15.03 -17.59
C ILE A 165 6.44 15.60 -18.76
N LEU A 166 7.76 15.65 -18.66
CA LEU A 166 8.65 16.12 -19.73
C LEU A 166 8.53 15.24 -20.97
N ALA A 167 8.62 13.92 -20.83
CA ALA A 167 8.46 12.97 -21.93
C ALA A 167 7.08 13.10 -22.60
N SER A 168 6.02 13.29 -21.81
CA SER A 168 4.66 13.44 -22.32
C SER A 168 4.45 14.71 -23.16
N ARG A 169 5.28 15.75 -22.98
CA ARG A 169 5.23 16.97 -23.81
C ARG A 169 5.68 16.71 -25.25
N PHE A 170 6.58 15.75 -25.47
CA PHE A 170 7.07 15.38 -26.81
C PHE A 170 6.20 14.34 -27.53
N VAL A 171 5.19 13.80 -26.85
CA VAL A 171 4.29 12.78 -27.41
C VAL A 171 2.93 13.39 -27.74
N PRO A 172 2.38 13.15 -28.94
CA PRO A 172 1.05 13.65 -29.30
C PRO A 172 -0.02 13.15 -28.35
N LEU A 173 -1.02 13.99 -28.06
CA LEU A 173 -2.09 13.71 -27.09
C LEU A 173 -2.74 12.32 -27.27
N LYS A 174 -2.95 11.90 -28.51
CA LYS A 174 -3.56 10.62 -28.88
C LYS A 174 -2.73 9.39 -28.44
N LYS A 175 -1.41 9.54 -28.25
CA LYS A 175 -0.48 8.47 -27.82
C LYS A 175 -0.06 8.58 -26.35
N ARG A 176 -0.53 9.58 -25.60
CA ARG A 176 -0.18 9.74 -24.19
C ARG A 176 -0.77 8.63 -23.30
N GLY A 177 -1.92 8.08 -23.68
CA GLY A 177 -2.52 6.92 -23.02
C GLY A 177 -1.59 5.70 -23.06
N ASP A 178 -1.17 5.32 -24.28
CA ASP A 178 -0.24 4.21 -24.50
C ASP A 178 1.12 4.42 -23.79
N LEU A 179 1.63 5.66 -23.79
CA LEU A 179 2.85 5.99 -23.05
C LEU A 179 2.66 5.76 -21.55
N LYS A 180 1.55 6.22 -20.98
CA LYS A 180 1.23 6.04 -19.56
C LYS A 180 1.14 4.56 -19.20
N GLU A 181 0.46 3.76 -20.03
CA GLU A 181 0.31 2.32 -19.81
C GLU A 181 1.68 1.61 -19.86
N LYS A 182 2.52 1.92 -20.86
CA LYS A 182 3.89 1.37 -20.95
C LYS A 182 4.76 1.74 -19.75
N VAL A 183 4.71 3.00 -19.31
CA VAL A 183 5.47 3.47 -18.15
C VAL A 183 4.97 2.80 -16.88
N ASN A 184 3.66 2.66 -16.69
CA ASN A 184 3.09 1.93 -15.57
C ASN A 184 3.52 0.46 -15.57
N LEU A 185 3.49 -0.21 -16.73
CA LEU A 185 3.93 -1.60 -16.87
C LEU A 185 5.41 -1.75 -16.49
N LEU A 186 6.28 -0.87 -16.99
CA LEU A 186 7.70 -0.85 -16.63
C LEU A 186 7.89 -0.61 -15.13
N ALA A 187 7.22 0.39 -14.55
CA ALA A 187 7.31 0.70 -13.14
C ALA A 187 6.85 -0.49 -12.27
N SER A 188 5.73 -1.13 -12.61
CA SER A 188 5.28 -2.34 -11.91
C SER A 188 6.26 -3.51 -12.05
N GLY A 189 6.91 -3.63 -13.21
CA GLY A 189 7.95 -4.63 -13.44
C GLY A 189 9.19 -4.39 -12.58
N PHE A 190 9.64 -3.14 -12.45
CA PHE A 190 10.75 -2.79 -11.57
C PHE A 190 10.41 -3.00 -10.10
N LEU A 191 9.22 -2.58 -9.65
CA LEU A 191 8.77 -2.79 -8.27
C LEU A 191 8.63 -4.29 -7.94
N GLY A 192 8.07 -5.09 -8.84
CA GLY A 192 8.02 -6.55 -8.66
C GLY A 192 9.41 -7.18 -8.66
N GLY A 193 10.28 -6.73 -9.57
CA GLY A 193 11.66 -7.19 -9.70
C GLY A 193 12.50 -6.91 -8.45
N GLU A 194 12.45 -5.69 -7.91
CA GLU A 194 13.19 -5.33 -6.69
C GLU A 194 12.80 -6.21 -5.51
N GLY A 195 11.49 -6.49 -5.36
CA GLY A 195 10.98 -7.34 -4.28
C GLY A 195 11.48 -8.77 -4.39
N ILE A 196 11.40 -9.38 -5.59
CA ILE A 196 11.87 -10.75 -5.82
C ILE A 196 13.39 -10.83 -5.63
N THR A 197 14.16 -9.91 -6.23
CA THR A 197 15.62 -9.89 -6.08
C THR A 197 16.02 -9.68 -4.62
N GLY A 198 15.31 -8.83 -3.88
CA GLY A 198 15.55 -8.61 -2.45
C GLY A 198 15.38 -9.88 -1.63
N VAL A 199 14.30 -10.65 -1.85
CA VAL A 199 14.08 -11.94 -1.16
C VAL A 199 15.15 -12.96 -1.54
N VAL A 200 15.52 -13.06 -2.82
CA VAL A 200 16.59 -13.98 -3.27
C VAL A 200 17.93 -13.64 -2.63
N LEU A 201 18.31 -12.35 -2.60
CA LEU A 201 19.53 -11.91 -1.95
C LEU A 201 19.50 -12.17 -0.43
N ALA A 202 18.35 -11.98 0.21
CA ALA A 202 18.18 -12.28 1.63
C ALA A 202 18.42 -13.77 1.93
N ILE A 203 17.88 -14.67 1.09
CA ILE A 203 18.09 -16.13 1.21
C ILE A 203 19.58 -16.47 1.03
N ILE A 204 20.24 -15.89 0.02
CA ILE A 204 21.67 -16.12 -0.23
C ILE A 204 22.50 -15.67 0.99
N PHE A 205 22.22 -14.47 1.52
CA PHE A 205 22.92 -13.93 2.68
C PHE A 205 22.68 -14.75 3.95
N MET A 206 21.46 -15.28 4.14
CA MET A 206 21.12 -16.13 5.29
C MET A 206 21.88 -17.48 5.27
N LEU A 207 22.17 -18.00 4.08
CA LEU A 207 22.85 -19.29 3.88
C LEU A 207 24.38 -19.17 3.82
N SER A 208 24.93 -17.96 3.77
CA SER A 208 26.38 -17.67 3.67
C SER A 208 26.98 -17.38 5.04
#